data_AF-A0A2T6CQW2-F1
#
_entry.id   AF-A0A2T6CQW2-F1
#
_cell.length_a   1.000
_cell.length_b   1.000
_cell.length_c   1.000
_cell.angle_alpha   90.00
_cell.angle_beta   90.00
_cell.angle_gamma   90.00
#
_symmetry.space_group_name_H-M   'P 1'
#
loop_
_entity.id
_entity.type
_entity.pdbx_description
1 polymer ?
#
loop_
_entity_poly.entity_id
_entity_poly.type
_entity_poly.pdbx_seq_one_letter_code
_entity_poly.pdbx_strand_id
1 'polypeptide(L)'
;MTAAPPARVVLTADRTQVSPDWEDVVRVTATIVDAAGVRVPSAAHLVSFRAEGPGHVVAVDDGDNTSHEAFHATERTAIQGRCVAYVRASAGRGVIVLRASVAGLAPGELQIAAASTR
;
A
#
# COMPACT_ATOMS: atom_id res chain seq x y z
N MET A 1 11.21 15.65 -17.55
CA MET A 1 9.74 15.69 -17.47
C MET A 1 9.35 16.04 -16.05
N THR A 2 8.55 17.09 -15.86
CA THR A 2 7.96 17.44 -14.56
C THR A 2 6.63 16.72 -14.43
N ALA A 3 6.34 16.16 -13.25
CA ALA A 3 5.05 15.53 -13.00
C ALA A 3 3.94 16.58 -12.99
N ALA A 4 2.77 16.25 -13.54
CA ALA A 4 1.58 17.08 -13.46
C ALA A 4 0.93 16.93 -12.06
N PRO A 5 -0.19 17.63 -11.77
CA PRO A 5 -0.88 17.47 -10.49
C PRO A 5 -1.25 16.01 -10.19
N PRO A 6 -1.21 15.58 -8.91
CA PRO A 6 -1.67 14.27 -8.48
C PRO A 6 -3.09 13.96 -8.96
N ALA A 7 -3.30 12.74 -9.44
CA ALA A 7 -4.60 12.30 -9.93
C ALA A 7 -5.08 11.00 -9.29
N ARG A 8 -4.18 10.06 -9.00
CA ARG A 8 -4.55 8.73 -8.47
C ARG A 8 -3.44 8.09 -7.66
N VAL A 9 -3.80 7.05 -6.93
CA VAL A 9 -2.88 6.12 -6.27
C VAL A 9 -2.72 4.86 -7.11
N VAL A 10 -1.48 4.40 -7.29
CA VAL A 10 -1.15 3.12 -7.92
C VAL A 10 -0.51 2.21 -6.88
N LEU A 11 -0.98 0.97 -6.78
CA LEU A 11 -0.43 -0.04 -5.88
C LEU A 11 0.41 -1.05 -6.67
N THR A 12 1.60 -1.35 -6.15
CA THR A 12 2.49 -2.40 -6.67
C THR A 12 3.01 -3.22 -5.51
N ALA A 13 2.90 -4.54 -5.58
CA ALA A 13 3.50 -5.44 -4.60
C ALA A 13 4.80 -6.05 -5.12
N ASP A 14 5.69 -6.40 -4.20
CA ASP A 14 6.84 -7.26 -4.47
C ASP A 14 6.44 -8.67 -4.91
N ARG A 15 5.31 -9.17 -4.38
CA ARG A 15 4.66 -10.43 -4.76
C ARG A 15 3.15 -10.37 -4.55
N THR A 16 2.38 -11.17 -5.28
CA THR A 16 0.91 -11.20 -5.20
C THR A 16 0.36 -12.44 -4.52
N GLN A 17 1.16 -13.10 -3.68
CA GLN A 17 0.78 -14.27 -2.89
C GLN A 17 1.41 -14.19 -1.50
N VAL A 18 0.66 -14.63 -0.48
CA VAL A 18 1.07 -14.60 0.93
C VAL A 18 0.51 -15.81 1.67
N SER A 19 1.33 -16.46 2.50
CA SER A 19 0.90 -17.51 3.41
C SER A 19 0.41 -16.91 4.74
N PRO A 20 -0.42 -17.62 5.51
CA PRO A 20 -0.84 -17.17 6.84
C PRO A 20 0.25 -17.37 7.90
N ASP A 21 1.51 -17.57 7.49
CA ASP A 21 2.63 -17.74 8.42
C ASP A 21 2.98 -16.41 9.08
N TRP A 22 3.40 -16.45 10.34
CA TRP A 22 3.62 -15.24 11.13
C TRP A 22 4.79 -14.40 10.61
N GLU A 23 5.73 -14.98 9.85
CA GLU A 23 6.85 -14.27 9.23
C GLU A 23 6.52 -13.75 7.82
N ASP A 24 5.42 -14.21 7.21
CA ASP A 24 5.13 -13.92 5.80
C ASP A 24 4.31 -12.63 5.66
N VAL A 25 4.87 -11.67 4.93
CA VAL A 25 4.24 -10.37 4.65
C VAL A 25 4.50 -9.92 3.22
N VAL A 26 3.51 -9.30 2.58
CA VAL A 26 3.65 -8.70 1.26
C VAL A 26 3.91 -7.22 1.41
N ARG A 27 4.96 -6.72 0.75
CA ARG A 27 5.27 -5.29 0.73
C ARG A 27 4.55 -4.65 -0.45
N VAL A 28 3.53 -3.84 -0.15
CA VAL A 28 2.80 -3.07 -1.17
C VAL A 28 3.23 -1.62 -1.13
N THR A 29 3.76 -1.11 -2.23
CA THR A 29 4.07 0.31 -2.42
C THR A 29 2.88 1.03 -3.03
N ALA A 30 2.39 2.06 -2.33
CA ALA A 30 1.48 3.06 -2.89
C ALA A 30 2.30 4.18 -3.52
N THR A 31 2.05 4.48 -4.79
CA THR A 31 2.66 5.61 -5.50
C THR A 31 1.58 6.59 -5.92
N ILE A 32 1.75 7.85 -5.56
CA ILE A 32 0.90 8.94 -6.04
C ILE A 32 1.41 9.37 -7.42
N VAL A 33 0.52 9.28 -8.40
CA VAL A 33 0.84 9.58 -9.80
C VAL A 33 -0.11 10.63 -10.37
N ASP A 34 0.36 11.34 -11.39
CA ASP A 34 -0.47 12.23 -12.20
C ASP A 34 -1.38 11.45 -13.16
N ALA A 35 -2.16 12.17 -13.95
CA ALA A 35 -3.09 11.56 -14.92
C ALA A 35 -2.35 10.65 -15.94
N ALA A 36 -1.12 10.99 -16.31
CA ALA A 36 -0.29 10.21 -17.23
C ALA A 36 0.40 9.00 -16.56
N GLY A 37 0.25 8.81 -15.25
CA GLY A 37 0.90 7.73 -14.50
C GLY A 37 2.35 8.05 -14.10
N VAL A 38 2.79 9.29 -14.23
CA VAL A 38 4.11 9.72 -13.76
C VAL A 38 4.04 9.99 -12.27
N ARG A 39 4.95 9.39 -11.49
CA ARG A 39 5.07 9.65 -10.05
C ARG A 39 5.26 11.14 -9.80
N VAL A 40 4.50 11.69 -8.85
CA VAL A 40 4.62 13.08 -8.40
C VAL A 40 5.56 13.13 -7.19
N PRO A 41 6.83 13.56 -7.32
CA PRO A 41 7.79 13.49 -6.22
C PRO A 41 7.51 14.50 -5.10
N SER A 42 6.76 15.56 -5.36
CA SER A 42 6.35 16.53 -4.34
C SER A 42 5.11 16.09 -3.55
N ALA A 43 4.48 14.95 -3.90
CA ALA A 43 3.28 14.51 -3.23
C ALA A 43 3.59 14.00 -1.81
N ALA A 44 2.99 14.66 -0.82
CA ALA A 44 3.06 14.33 0.60
C ALA A 44 1.67 14.11 1.20
N HIS A 45 0.82 13.32 0.52
CA HIS A 45 -0.55 13.09 0.94
C HIS A 45 -0.63 11.96 1.96
N LEU A 46 -1.57 12.05 2.91
CA LEU A 46 -1.94 10.93 3.77
C LEU A 46 -2.65 9.85 2.95
N VAL A 47 -2.07 8.65 2.91
CA VAL A 47 -2.64 7.49 2.24
C VAL A 47 -3.25 6.57 3.28
N SER A 48 -4.55 6.27 3.14
CA SER A 48 -5.25 5.30 4.00
C SER A 48 -5.38 3.96 3.29
N PHE A 49 -5.01 2.89 3.97
CA PHE A 49 -5.00 1.51 3.50
C PHE A 49 -6.11 0.70 4.17
N ARG A 50 -6.86 -0.05 3.35
CA ARG A 50 -7.88 -0.98 3.82
C ARG A 50 -7.71 -2.32 3.13
N ALA A 51 -7.57 -3.38 3.93
CA ALA A 51 -7.59 -4.76 3.45
C ALA A 51 -8.95 -5.39 3.70
N GLU A 52 -9.48 -6.08 2.69
CA GLU A 52 -10.69 -6.90 2.77
C GLU A 52 -10.35 -8.36 2.44
N GLY A 53 -11.12 -9.31 2.97
CA GLY A 53 -10.85 -10.74 2.81
C GLY A 53 -9.94 -11.31 3.91
N PRO A 54 -9.24 -12.43 3.66
CA PRO A 54 -8.46 -13.13 4.67
C PRO A 54 -7.07 -12.49 4.88
N GLY A 55 -7.03 -11.20 5.19
CA GLY A 55 -5.79 -10.47 5.41
C GLY A 55 -5.99 -9.10 6.04
N HIS A 56 -4.91 -8.53 6.56
CA HIS A 56 -4.90 -7.24 7.23
C HIS A 56 -3.56 -6.52 7.03
N VAL A 57 -3.58 -5.19 7.17
CA VAL A 57 -2.37 -4.36 7.22
C VAL A 57 -1.75 -4.51 8.61
N VAL A 58 -0.48 -4.93 8.67
CA VAL A 58 0.24 -5.12 9.95
C VAL A 58 1.18 -3.97 10.27
N ALA A 59 1.64 -3.26 9.25
CA ALA A 59 2.47 -2.08 9.39
C ALA A 59 2.40 -1.20 8.14
N VAL A 60 2.77 0.06 8.30
CA VAL A 60 2.98 1.05 7.25
C VAL A 60 4.32 1.76 7.43
N ASP A 61 4.90 2.25 6.35
CA ASP A 61 6.19 2.94 6.35
C ASP A 61 6.30 3.88 5.14
N ASP A 62 7.17 4.87 5.21
CA ASP A 62 7.54 5.78 4.13
C ASP A 62 9.06 5.93 3.99
N GLY A 63 9.85 5.44 4.96
CA GLY A 63 11.31 5.60 5.00
C GLY A 63 11.77 6.97 5.53
N ASP A 64 10.87 7.79 6.10
CA ASP A 64 11.23 9.04 6.76
C ASP A 64 11.70 8.80 8.19
N ASN A 65 13.01 8.92 8.42
CA ASN A 65 13.62 8.80 9.74
C ASN A 65 13.23 9.91 10.73
N THR A 66 12.59 10.98 10.25
CA THR A 66 12.12 12.10 11.08
C THR A 66 10.63 12.00 11.43
N SER A 67 9.90 11.07 10.79
CA SER A 67 8.47 10.88 11.05
C SER A 67 8.24 10.18 12.39
N HIS A 68 7.24 10.67 13.13
CA HIS A 68 6.75 10.06 14.37
C HIS A 68 5.39 9.37 14.19
N GLU A 69 4.93 9.21 12.94
CA GLU A 69 3.73 8.42 12.64
C GLU A 69 3.92 6.96 13.05
N ALA A 70 2.87 6.35 13.62
CA ALA A 70 2.94 4.99 14.11
C ALA A 70 3.13 3.98 12.96
N PHE A 71 4.05 3.04 13.12
CA PHE A 71 4.23 1.94 12.16
C PHE A 71 3.04 0.98 12.17
N HIS A 72 2.47 0.69 13.35
CA HIS A 72 1.27 -0.13 13.50
C HIS A 72 0.00 0.69 13.27
N ALA A 73 -0.15 1.20 12.06
CA ALA A 73 -1.30 1.98 11.62
C ALA A 73 -1.84 1.44 10.29
N THR A 74 -2.93 2.06 9.84
CA THR A 74 -3.54 1.78 8.53
C THR A 74 -3.43 2.98 7.59
N GLU A 75 -2.66 4.00 7.96
CA GLU A 75 -2.46 5.19 7.17
C GLU A 75 -1.04 5.73 7.33
N ARG A 76 -0.49 6.33 6.28
CA ARG A 76 0.86 6.89 6.28
C ARG A 76 0.98 8.04 5.29
N THR A 77 1.63 9.12 5.70
CA THR A 77 1.98 10.22 4.79
C THR A 77 2.98 9.74 3.75
N ALA A 78 2.74 10.05 2.47
CA ALA A 78 3.69 9.75 1.42
C ALA A 78 4.95 10.62 1.55
N ILE A 79 6.14 10.05 1.32
CA ILE A 79 7.36 10.81 1.10
C ILE A 79 7.85 10.57 -0.33
N GLN A 80 8.24 11.64 -1.02
CA GLN A 80 8.62 11.59 -2.42
C GLN A 80 7.56 10.91 -3.33
N GLY A 81 6.29 11.09 -2.99
CA GLY A 81 5.14 10.48 -3.67
C GLY A 81 4.94 8.99 -3.41
N ARG A 82 5.53 8.42 -2.36
CA ARG A 82 5.39 6.99 -2.02
C ARG A 82 5.21 6.75 -0.52
N CYS A 83 4.48 5.69 -0.20
CA CYS A 83 4.54 5.01 1.09
C CYS A 83 4.27 3.52 0.88
N VAL A 84 4.36 2.74 1.94
CA VAL A 84 4.35 1.28 1.94
C VAL A 84 3.35 0.79 2.98
N ALA A 85 2.62 -0.26 2.62
CA ALA A 85 1.86 -1.09 3.53
C ALA A 85 2.39 -2.51 3.50
N TYR A 86 2.47 -3.13 4.67
CA TYR A 86 2.79 -4.54 4.85
C TYR A 86 1.50 -5.31 5.12
N VAL A 87 1.20 -6.29 4.29
CA VAL A 87 -0.04 -7.07 4.36
C VAL A 87 0.28 -8.51 4.74
N ARG A 88 -0.48 -9.05 5.71
CA ARG A 88 -0.40 -10.46 6.13
C ARG A 88 -1.71 -11.18 5.86
N ALA A 89 -1.65 -12.46 5.51
CA ALA A 89 -2.83 -13.32 5.47
C ALA A 89 -3.27 -13.76 6.87
N SER A 90 -4.58 -13.88 7.06
CA SER A 90 -5.18 -14.52 8.24
C SER A 90 -5.66 -15.95 7.97
N ALA A 91 -5.66 -16.39 6.71
CA ALA A 91 -6.03 -17.76 6.33
C ALA A 91 -5.23 -18.26 5.12
N GLY A 92 -5.15 -19.58 4.94
CA GLY A 92 -4.39 -20.23 3.87
C GLY A 92 -5.05 -20.27 2.49
N ARG A 93 -6.14 -19.54 2.29
CA ARG A 93 -6.92 -19.54 1.05
C ARG A 93 -7.80 -18.30 0.96
N GLY A 94 -7.91 -17.74 -0.25
CA GLY A 94 -8.81 -16.64 -0.60
C GLY A 94 -8.09 -15.49 -1.28
N VAL A 95 -8.81 -14.39 -1.49
CA VAL A 95 -8.26 -13.17 -2.11
C VAL A 95 -8.35 -12.03 -1.10
N ILE A 96 -7.22 -11.40 -0.85
CA ILE A 96 -7.12 -10.16 -0.08
C ILE A 96 -7.19 -9.01 -1.08
N VAL A 97 -8.13 -8.10 -0.88
CA VAL A 97 -8.24 -6.88 -1.66
C VAL A 97 -7.69 -5.73 -0.83
N LEU A 98 -6.55 -5.20 -1.23
CA LEU A 98 -5.97 -4.00 -0.62
C LEU A 98 -6.36 -2.77 -1.43
N ARG A 99 -7.00 -1.81 -0.76
CA ARG A 99 -7.32 -0.49 -1.31
C ARG A 99 -6.48 0.58 -0.63
N ALA A 100 -5.98 1.53 -1.41
CA ALA A 100 -5.30 2.73 -0.93
C ALA A 100 -6.03 3.98 -1.41
N SER A 101 -6.39 4.85 -0.47
CA SER A 101 -7.22 6.03 -0.71
C SER A 101 -6.53 7.30 -0.24
N VAL A 102 -6.71 8.37 -1.01
CA VAL A 102 -6.24 9.73 -0.68
C VAL A 102 -7.40 10.69 -0.96
N ALA A 103 -7.61 11.66 -0.09
CA ALA A 103 -8.66 12.67 -0.29
C ALA A 103 -8.46 13.40 -1.63
N GLY A 104 -9.50 13.40 -2.47
CA GLY A 104 -9.50 14.08 -3.77
C GLY A 104 -8.79 13.34 -4.92
N LEU A 105 -8.23 12.15 -4.70
CA LEU A 105 -7.59 11.34 -5.75
C LEU A 105 -8.37 10.04 -6.00
N ALA A 106 -8.27 9.50 -7.22
CA ALA A 106 -8.81 8.18 -7.48
C ALA A 106 -8.03 7.11 -6.69
N PRO A 107 -8.72 6.19 -5.98
CA PRO A 107 -8.06 5.17 -5.16
C PRO A 107 -7.37 4.12 -6.03
N GLY A 108 -6.35 3.48 -5.45
CA GLY A 108 -5.71 2.30 -6.01
C GLY A 108 -6.24 1.02 -5.37
N GLU A 109 -6.28 -0.07 -6.12
CA GLU A 109 -6.66 -1.39 -5.61
C GLU A 109 -5.70 -2.46 -6.13
N LEU A 110 -5.39 -3.45 -5.28
CA LEU A 110 -4.54 -4.59 -5.62
C LEU A 110 -5.08 -5.86 -4.97
N GLN A 111 -5.08 -6.96 -5.73
CA GLN A 111 -5.44 -8.28 -5.23
C GLN A 111 -4.19 -9.08 -4.86
N ILE A 112 -4.22 -9.72 -3.70
CA ILE A 112 -3.16 -10.60 -3.18
C ILE A 112 -3.81 -11.94 -2.86
N ALA A 113 -3.27 -13.04 -3.38
CA ALA A 113 -3.74 -14.39 -3.09
C ALA A 113 -3.24 -14.83 -1.71
N ALA A 114 -4.17 -15.23 -0.83
CA ALA A 114 -3.82 -15.93 0.39
C ALA A 114 -3.68 -17.43 0.07
N ALA A 115 -2.54 -18.04 0.37
CA ALA A 115 -2.26 -19.42 -0.01
C ALA A 115 -1.25 -20.07 0.95
N SER A 116 -1.63 -21.20 1.54
CA SER A 116 -0.69 -22.02 2.30
C SER A 116 0.26 -22.76 1.38
N THR A 117 1.56 -22.72 1.70
CA THR A 117 2.55 -23.64 1.15
C THR A 117 2.27 -25.03 1.74
N ARG A 118 2.19 -26.05 0.87
CA ARG A 118 1.91 -27.44 1.27
C ARG A 118 3.19 -28.17 1.64
#